data_AF-A0A917H758-F1
#
_entry.id   AF-A0A917H758-F1
#
_cell.length_a   1.000
_cell.length_b   1.000
_cell.length_c   1.000
_cell.angle_alpha   90.00
_cell.angle_beta   90.00
_cell.angle_gamma   90.00
#
_symmetry.space_group_name_H-M   'P 1'
#
loop_
_entity.id
_entity.type
_entity.pdbx_description
1 polymer ?
#
loop_
_entity_poly.entity_id
_entity_poly.type
_entity_poly.pdbx_seq_one_letter_code
_entity_poly.pdbx_strand_id
1 'polypeptide(L)'
;MKMTATIDATGTTSLDLDGDLSQESHPSVAQARRAVMATATTLAEQTCEDTRLHLEDPSGARTLLVAADGTTAQQDAVAPVVEPVPLEATAQPAAQTPVEAAAGRSLRASEPVVVEGPRNPFVAAPEVIVEEDSMDVDPILGARESIRGPQNLQQTLAQEPATDEGTAVPVVSTQATLWLVGASGGVGTSTLAGLCSETVADAGVQEPGWACRALLVCSTSAASLDAAARHARASATGRLAYELAGLVIVHDRPKNRITRPTLSFARSVARMFPVAMTVPYEPAWREVGTTPTPSSTRLRTVLRRIEKIARTGH
;
A
#
# COMPACT_ATOMS: atom_id res chain seq x y z
N MET A 1 -31.42 6.53 -12.24
CA MET A 1 -31.60 6.03 -13.62
C MET A 1 -31.02 4.61 -13.81
N LYS A 2 -31.49 3.79 -14.78
CA LYS A 2 -30.92 2.47 -15.11
C LYS A 2 -30.34 2.47 -16.53
N MET A 3 -29.12 1.99 -16.68
CA MET A 3 -28.41 1.89 -17.96
C MET A 3 -27.85 0.48 -18.10
N THR A 4 -28.09 -0.17 -19.23
CA THR A 4 -27.52 -1.49 -19.53
C THR A 4 -26.54 -1.36 -20.71
N ALA A 5 -25.35 -1.91 -20.57
CA ALA A 5 -24.32 -1.87 -21.58
C ALA A 5 -23.77 -3.27 -21.83
N THR A 6 -23.87 -3.75 -23.07
CA THR A 6 -23.29 -5.03 -23.50
C THR A 6 -22.13 -4.77 -24.44
N ILE A 7 -20.96 -5.33 -24.11
CA ILE A 7 -19.73 -5.21 -24.89
C ILE A 7 -19.33 -6.58 -25.43
N ASP A 8 -19.29 -6.71 -26.75
CA ASP A 8 -18.80 -7.92 -27.40
C ASP A 8 -17.26 -7.99 -27.42
N ALA A 9 -16.69 -9.19 -27.60
CA ALA A 9 -15.25 -9.43 -27.72
C ALA A 9 -14.60 -8.65 -28.87
N THR A 10 -15.39 -8.23 -29.85
CA THR A 10 -14.97 -7.38 -30.98
C THR A 10 -14.84 -5.89 -30.64
N GLY A 11 -15.31 -5.46 -29.45
CA GLY A 11 -15.31 -4.05 -29.04
C GLY A 11 -16.55 -3.26 -29.48
N THR A 12 -17.58 -3.95 -30.00
CA THR A 12 -18.89 -3.36 -30.27
C THR A 12 -19.67 -3.22 -28.96
N THR A 13 -20.24 -2.03 -28.72
CA THR A 13 -21.05 -1.72 -27.55
C THR A 13 -22.50 -1.54 -27.96
N SER A 14 -23.40 -2.12 -27.17
CA SER A 14 -24.83 -1.87 -27.24
C SER A 14 -25.24 -1.24 -25.91
N LEU A 15 -25.72 0.00 -25.97
CA LEU A 15 -26.21 0.78 -24.84
C LEU A 15 -27.73 0.81 -24.89
N ASP A 16 -28.36 0.40 -23.79
CA ASP A 16 -29.80 0.50 -23.57
C ASP A 16 -30.05 1.49 -22.44
N LEU A 17 -30.66 2.63 -22.79
CA LEU A 17 -31.09 3.68 -21.88
C LEU A 17 -32.61 3.70 -21.84
N ASP A 18 -33.20 3.04 -20.84
CA ASP A 18 -34.65 2.96 -20.64
C ASP A 18 -35.46 2.57 -21.91
N GLY A 19 -34.90 1.71 -22.77
CA GLY A 19 -35.52 1.20 -23.99
C GLY A 19 -35.02 1.84 -25.29
N ASP A 20 -34.16 2.85 -25.23
CA ASP A 20 -33.48 3.41 -26.40
C ASP A 20 -32.13 2.70 -26.62
N LEU A 21 -32.04 1.96 -27.73
CA LEU A 21 -30.91 1.11 -28.08
C LEU A 21 -29.96 1.86 -29.02
N SER A 22 -28.76 2.18 -28.51
CA SER A 22 -27.67 2.78 -29.28
C SER A 22 -26.51 1.81 -29.44
N GLN A 23 -25.94 1.71 -30.65
CA GLN A 23 -24.79 0.85 -30.92
C GLN A 23 -23.58 1.65 -31.41
N GLU A 24 -22.43 1.43 -30.79
CA GLU A 24 -21.18 2.07 -31.15
C GLU A 24 -20.04 1.04 -31.25
N SER A 25 -19.24 1.15 -32.30
CA SER A 25 -18.09 0.25 -32.52
C SER A 25 -16.80 0.94 -32.11
N HIS A 26 -16.02 0.28 -31.25
CA HIS A 26 -14.72 0.77 -30.81
C HIS A 26 -13.62 -0.21 -31.21
N PRO A 27 -12.38 0.26 -31.44
CA PRO A 27 -11.27 -0.58 -31.92
C PRO A 27 -10.74 -1.55 -30.84
N SER A 28 -11.21 -1.45 -29.59
CA SER A 28 -10.90 -2.43 -28.53
C SER A 28 -11.96 -2.43 -27.42
N VAL A 29 -12.09 -3.57 -26.73
CA VAL A 29 -12.94 -3.74 -25.53
C VAL A 29 -12.57 -2.74 -24.43
N ALA A 30 -11.28 -2.40 -24.29
CA ALA A 30 -10.83 -1.42 -23.29
C ALA A 30 -11.33 -0.01 -23.61
N GLN A 31 -11.39 0.37 -24.90
CA GLN A 31 -11.91 1.66 -25.32
C GLN A 31 -13.44 1.71 -25.22
N ALA A 32 -14.11 0.62 -25.59
CA ALA A 32 -15.54 0.41 -25.36
C ALA A 32 -15.92 0.62 -23.88
N ARG A 33 -15.21 -0.03 -22.94
CA ARG A 33 -15.44 0.16 -21.50
C ARG A 33 -15.29 1.61 -21.05
N ARG A 34 -14.27 2.32 -21.56
CA ARG A 34 -14.06 3.74 -21.22
C ARG A 34 -15.19 4.63 -21.75
N ALA A 35 -15.66 4.38 -22.97
CA ALA A 35 -16.77 5.10 -23.57
C ALA A 35 -18.05 4.92 -22.75
N VAL A 36 -18.41 3.66 -22.42
CA VAL A 36 -19.58 3.35 -21.58
C VAL A 36 -19.52 4.04 -20.22
N MET A 37 -18.36 4.00 -19.53
CA MET A 37 -18.21 4.67 -18.24
C MET A 37 -18.32 6.19 -18.36
N ALA A 38 -17.73 6.80 -19.41
CA ALA A 38 -17.83 8.23 -19.64
C ALA A 38 -19.28 8.69 -19.90
N THR A 39 -20.04 7.90 -20.66
CA THR A 39 -21.47 8.15 -20.89
C THR A 39 -22.27 8.03 -19.60
N ALA A 40 -22.02 7.00 -18.78
CA ALA A 40 -22.69 6.81 -17.50
C ALA A 40 -22.41 7.94 -16.51
N THR A 41 -21.16 8.43 -16.45
CA THR A 41 -20.79 9.59 -15.63
C THR A 41 -21.46 10.87 -16.13
N THR A 42 -21.43 11.11 -17.45
CA THR A 42 -22.08 12.28 -18.04
C THR A 42 -23.59 12.28 -17.78
N LEU A 43 -24.23 11.12 -17.83
CA LEU A 43 -25.66 10.96 -17.55
C LEU A 43 -26.00 11.20 -16.08
N ALA A 44 -25.18 10.69 -15.15
CA ALA A 44 -25.34 10.92 -13.72
C ALA A 44 -25.16 12.41 -13.35
N GLU A 45 -24.19 13.09 -13.96
CA GLU A 45 -23.98 14.54 -13.79
C GLU A 45 -25.17 15.35 -14.33
N GLN A 46 -25.66 15.01 -15.54
CA GLN A 46 -26.76 15.73 -16.18
C GLN A 46 -28.10 15.57 -15.46
N THR A 47 -28.35 14.38 -14.89
CA THR A 47 -29.60 14.09 -14.18
C THR A 47 -29.53 14.44 -12.70
N CYS A 48 -28.33 14.73 -12.16
CA CYS A 48 -28.07 14.88 -10.73
C CYS A 48 -28.61 13.69 -9.90
N GLU A 49 -28.69 12.51 -10.54
CA GLU A 49 -29.19 11.28 -9.96
C GLU A 49 -28.18 10.15 -10.12
N ASP A 50 -28.16 9.24 -9.14
CA ASP A 50 -27.34 8.03 -9.23
C ASP A 50 -27.81 7.15 -10.39
N THR A 51 -26.85 6.76 -11.22
CA THR A 51 -27.05 5.90 -12.39
C THR A 51 -26.55 4.50 -12.08
N ARG A 52 -27.46 3.52 -12.12
CA ARG A 52 -27.11 2.10 -12.01
C ARG A 52 -26.76 1.59 -13.40
N LEU A 53 -25.48 1.31 -13.61
CA LEU A 53 -24.92 0.75 -14.84
C LEU A 53 -24.78 -0.76 -14.69
N HIS A 54 -25.50 -1.52 -15.51
CA HIS A 54 -25.28 -2.95 -15.68
C HIS A 54 -24.36 -3.17 -16.88
N LEU A 55 -23.16 -3.68 -16.64
CA LEU A 55 -22.13 -3.89 -17.66
C LEU A 55 -21.92 -5.39 -17.89
N GLU A 56 -22.22 -5.83 -19.10
CA GLU A 56 -21.88 -7.17 -19.60
C GLU A 56 -20.69 -7.06 -20.56
N ASP A 57 -19.59 -7.71 -20.23
CA ASP A 57 -18.40 -7.73 -21.06
C ASP A 57 -17.80 -9.15 -21.08
N PRO A 58 -16.83 -9.49 -21.96
CA PRO A 58 -16.27 -10.85 -22.01
C PRO A 58 -15.53 -11.28 -20.74
N SER A 59 -15.34 -10.39 -19.76
CA SER A 59 -14.78 -10.71 -18.44
C SER A 59 -15.85 -10.98 -17.37
N GLY A 60 -17.15 -10.85 -17.70
CA GLY A 60 -18.28 -11.14 -16.81
C GLY A 60 -19.25 -9.97 -16.65
N ALA A 61 -20.45 -10.27 -16.16
CA ALA A 61 -21.48 -9.27 -15.86
C ALA A 61 -21.23 -8.63 -14.49
N ARG A 62 -21.35 -7.30 -14.39
CA ARG A 62 -21.22 -6.55 -13.13
C ARG A 62 -22.16 -5.36 -13.10
N THR A 63 -22.58 -4.97 -11.89
CA THR A 63 -23.39 -3.78 -11.69
C THR A 63 -22.56 -2.72 -10.97
N LEU A 64 -22.52 -1.52 -11.54
CA LEU A 64 -21.82 -0.35 -11.01
C LEU A 64 -22.86 0.71 -10.65
N LEU A 65 -22.70 1.34 -9.50
CA LEU A 65 -23.43 2.54 -9.13
C LEU A 65 -22.52 3.73 -9.42
N VAL A 66 -22.95 4.59 -10.35
CA VAL A 66 -22.27 5.83 -10.73
C VAL A 66 -23.04 6.98 -10.11
N ALA A 67 -22.47 7.61 -9.10
CA ALA A 67 -23.08 8.73 -8.42
C ALA A 67 -22.87 10.03 -9.21
N ALA A 68 -23.72 11.03 -8.94
CA ALA A 68 -23.67 12.34 -9.60
C ALA A 68 -22.38 13.14 -9.33
N ASP A 69 -21.62 12.76 -8.30
CA ASP A 69 -20.29 13.30 -7.97
C ASP A 69 -19.14 12.63 -8.75
N GLY A 70 -19.47 11.72 -9.67
CA GLY A 70 -18.51 10.97 -10.47
C GLY A 70 -17.87 9.78 -9.74
N THR A 71 -18.27 9.50 -8.49
CA THR A 71 -17.81 8.31 -7.77
C THR A 71 -18.46 7.05 -8.33
N THR A 72 -17.67 5.98 -8.44
CA THR A 72 -18.15 4.69 -8.96
C THR A 72 -17.94 3.61 -7.91
N ALA A 73 -19.03 3.00 -7.47
CA ALA A 73 -19.02 1.87 -6.53
C ALA A 73 -19.48 0.60 -7.25
N GLN A 74 -18.66 -0.45 -7.20
CA GLN A 74 -19.10 -1.76 -7.68
C GLN A 74 -20.10 -2.35 -6.68
N GLN A 75 -21.32 -2.57 -7.13
CA GLN A 75 -22.34 -3.22 -6.33
C GLN A 75 -22.23 -4.72 -6.56
N ASP A 76 -21.41 -5.38 -5.72
CA ASP A 76 -21.41 -6.85 -5.67
C ASP A 76 -22.81 -7.31 -5.27
N ALA A 77 -23.38 -8.22 -6.05
CA ALA A 77 -24.68 -8.80 -5.80
C ALA A 77 -24.69 -9.38 -4.38
N VAL A 78 -25.52 -8.80 -3.52
CA VAL A 78 -25.84 -9.36 -2.20
C VAL A 78 -26.42 -10.75 -2.45
N ALA A 79 -25.64 -11.78 -2.13
CA ALA A 79 -26.14 -13.14 -2.04
C ALA A 79 -27.25 -13.17 -0.99
N PRO A 80 -28.42 -13.76 -1.27
CA PRO A 80 -29.49 -13.85 -0.29
C PRO A 80 -29.01 -14.66 0.92
N VAL A 81 -29.21 -14.08 2.10
CA VAL A 81 -29.10 -14.73 3.40
C VAL A 81 -30.02 -15.94 3.39
N VAL A 82 -29.43 -17.14 3.50
CA VAL A 82 -30.15 -18.37 3.86
C VAL A 82 -29.58 -18.87 5.18
N GLU A 83 -30.48 -19.00 6.14
CA GLU A 83 -30.30 -19.42 7.52
C GLU A 83 -29.59 -20.78 7.67
N PRO A 84 -28.90 -21.03 8.81
CA PRO A 84 -28.31 -22.32 9.10
C PRO A 84 -29.37 -23.28 9.66
N VAL A 85 -29.51 -24.47 9.05
CA VAL A 85 -30.26 -25.60 9.60
C VAL A 85 -29.29 -26.78 9.85
N PRO A 86 -29.43 -27.53 10.96
CA PRO A 86 -28.34 -28.28 11.57
C PRO A 86 -28.28 -29.76 11.19
N LEU A 87 -27.08 -30.34 11.39
CA LEU A 87 -26.73 -31.72 11.75
C LEU A 87 -27.55 -32.87 11.14
N GLU A 88 -26.91 -33.67 10.29
CA GLU A 88 -27.13 -35.12 10.31
C GLU A 88 -25.81 -35.89 10.16
N ALA A 89 -25.62 -36.79 11.11
CA ALA A 89 -24.51 -37.71 11.22
C ALA A 89 -24.67 -38.87 10.25
N THR A 90 -23.57 -39.32 9.65
CA THR A 90 -23.45 -40.73 9.29
C THR A 90 -22.01 -41.19 9.51
N ALA A 91 -21.87 -42.04 10.53
CA ALA A 91 -20.77 -42.98 10.71
C ALA A 91 -20.67 -43.89 9.45
N GLN A 92 -19.59 -44.58 9.10
CA GLN A 92 -18.62 -45.37 9.87
C GLN A 92 -17.55 -45.92 8.86
N PRO A 93 -16.64 -46.86 9.20
CA PRO A 93 -15.20 -46.64 9.12
C PRO A 93 -14.49 -47.58 8.12
N ALA A 94 -13.19 -47.36 7.86
CA ALA A 94 -12.32 -48.40 7.33
C ALA A 94 -10.99 -48.41 8.09
N ALA A 95 -10.71 -49.58 8.66
CA ALA A 95 -9.55 -49.93 9.45
C ALA A 95 -8.24 -49.83 8.65
N GLN A 96 -7.14 -49.57 9.37
CA GLN A 96 -5.84 -50.18 9.10
C GLN A 96 -4.95 -50.10 10.35
N THR A 97 -4.69 -51.27 10.92
CA THR A 97 -3.73 -51.55 12.00
C THR A 97 -2.28 -51.56 11.49
N PRO A 98 -1.29 -51.50 12.40
CA PRO A 98 0.06 -50.99 12.13
C PRO A 98 1.07 -52.08 11.77
N VAL A 99 2.13 -51.71 11.05
CA VAL A 99 3.38 -52.48 11.01
C VAL A 99 4.57 -51.53 11.20
N GLU A 100 5.45 -52.02 12.06
CA GLU A 100 6.57 -51.43 12.74
C GLU A 100 7.88 -51.46 11.90
N ALA A 101 8.75 -50.50 12.20
CA ALA A 101 10.22 -50.47 12.04
C ALA A 101 10.86 -50.74 10.67
N ALA A 102 11.64 -49.77 10.18
CA ALA A 102 13.09 -49.74 10.45
C ALA A 102 13.80 -48.59 9.70
N ALA A 103 14.63 -47.86 10.46
CA ALA A 103 15.97 -47.36 10.12
C ALA A 103 16.22 -46.62 8.79
N GLY A 104 16.65 -45.35 8.89
CA GLY A 104 17.39 -44.73 7.79
C GLY A 104 17.64 -43.22 7.87
N ARG A 105 18.56 -42.79 8.75
CA ARG A 105 19.40 -41.57 8.62
C ARG A 105 18.70 -40.23 8.35
N SER A 106 18.36 -39.55 9.44
CA SER A 106 18.21 -38.11 9.52
C SER A 106 19.60 -37.43 9.47
N LEU A 107 19.84 -36.62 8.43
CA LEU A 107 20.92 -35.63 8.39
C LEU A 107 20.53 -34.48 9.33
N ARG A 108 21.05 -34.52 10.55
CA ARG A 108 20.95 -33.43 11.53
C ARG A 108 21.68 -32.20 11.01
N ALA A 109 20.95 -31.09 11.05
CA ALA A 109 21.50 -29.75 11.09
C ALA A 109 22.52 -29.64 12.23
N SER A 110 23.65 -28.99 11.92
CA SER A 110 24.74 -28.71 12.84
C SER A 110 24.27 -27.74 13.93
N GLU A 111 23.97 -28.25 15.12
CA GLU A 111 23.89 -27.45 16.34
C GLU A 111 25.32 -27.07 16.79
N PRO A 112 25.56 -25.84 17.28
CA PRO A 112 26.84 -25.48 17.86
C PRO A 112 27.01 -26.20 19.21
N VAL A 113 28.07 -26.98 19.31
CA VAL A 113 28.49 -27.67 20.53
C VAL A 113 28.89 -26.63 21.58
N VAL A 114 28.03 -26.41 22.58
CA VAL A 114 28.39 -25.71 23.80
C VAL A 114 29.06 -26.73 24.73
N VAL A 115 30.39 -26.64 24.84
CA VAL A 115 31.16 -27.42 25.83
C VAL A 115 31.00 -26.72 27.18
N GLU A 116 30.07 -27.20 28.03
CA GLU A 116 30.01 -26.79 29.44
C GLU A 116 31.17 -27.43 30.21
N GLY A 117 32.31 -26.73 30.23
CA GLY A 117 33.37 -26.94 31.22
C GLY A 117 33.06 -26.24 32.55
N PRO A 118 33.72 -26.63 33.66
CA PRO A 118 33.44 -26.09 34.99
C PRO A 118 33.60 -24.57 35.04
N ARG A 119 32.52 -23.86 35.39
CA ARG A 119 32.46 -22.39 35.51
C ARG A 119 33.44 -21.90 36.59
N ASN A 120 34.52 -21.25 36.14
CA ASN A 120 35.46 -20.56 37.02
C ASN A 120 34.88 -19.21 37.48
N PRO A 121 34.64 -18.98 38.78
CA PRO A 121 34.03 -17.76 39.29
C PRO A 121 34.94 -16.51 39.24
N PHE A 122 36.21 -16.67 38.83
CA PHE A 122 37.17 -15.57 38.67
C PHE A 122 37.46 -15.20 37.20
N VAL A 123 36.76 -15.80 36.24
CA VAL A 123 36.81 -15.39 34.84
C VAL A 123 35.60 -14.50 34.59
N ALA A 124 35.84 -13.22 34.30
CA ALA A 124 34.80 -12.28 33.90
C ALA A 124 33.96 -12.92 32.78
N ALA A 125 32.63 -12.89 32.94
CA ALA A 125 31.71 -13.31 31.89
C ALA A 125 32.16 -12.63 30.58
N PRO A 126 32.27 -13.38 29.46
CA PRO A 126 32.66 -12.74 28.21
C PRO A 126 31.63 -11.64 27.96
N GLU A 127 32.11 -10.40 27.91
CA GLU A 127 31.35 -9.27 27.40
C GLU A 127 30.78 -9.75 26.07
N VAL A 128 29.46 -9.93 26.03
CA VAL A 128 28.76 -10.10 24.77
C VAL A 128 28.98 -8.77 24.07
N ILE A 129 30.02 -8.73 23.24
CA ILE A 129 30.18 -7.72 22.22
C ILE A 129 28.89 -7.87 21.43
N VAL A 130 27.94 -6.97 21.68
CA VAL A 130 26.82 -6.74 20.79
C VAL A 130 27.52 -6.37 19.50
N GLU A 131 27.66 -7.33 18.59
CA GLU A 131 28.09 -7.05 17.23
C GLU A 131 27.14 -5.96 16.75
N GLU A 132 27.63 -4.72 16.73
CA GLU A 132 26.90 -3.62 16.14
C GLU A 132 26.61 -4.08 14.72
N ASP A 133 25.35 -4.39 14.42
CA ASP A 133 24.89 -4.75 13.08
C ASP A 133 25.44 -3.69 12.13
N SER A 134 26.55 -4.04 11.47
CA SER A 134 27.25 -3.16 10.56
C SER A 134 26.21 -2.67 9.57
N MET A 135 26.11 -1.35 9.36
CA MET A 135 25.06 -0.78 8.53
C MET A 135 24.98 -1.51 7.19
N ASP A 136 23.97 -2.36 7.07
CA ASP A 136 23.83 -3.26 5.94
C ASP A 136 23.79 -2.40 4.66
N VAL A 137 24.72 -2.66 3.73
CA VAL A 137 24.89 -1.82 2.53
C VAL A 137 23.61 -1.92 1.70
N ASP A 138 22.80 -0.87 1.72
CA ASP A 138 21.48 -0.89 1.14
C ASP A 138 21.56 -0.98 -0.39
N PRO A 139 20.76 -1.82 -1.04
CA PRO A 139 20.85 -1.99 -2.48
C PRO A 139 20.38 -0.75 -3.26
N ILE A 140 19.55 0.12 -2.69
CA ILE A 140 19.06 1.36 -3.31
C ILE A 140 19.95 2.54 -2.92
N LEU A 141 20.27 2.70 -1.63
CA LEU A 141 21.01 3.85 -1.10
C LEU A 141 22.53 3.61 -0.95
N GLY A 142 23.00 2.37 -1.03
CA GLY A 142 24.38 1.99 -0.72
C GLY A 142 24.67 2.18 0.78
N ALA A 143 25.87 2.67 1.10
CA ALA A 143 26.23 3.05 2.46
C ALA A 143 25.53 4.34 2.95
N ARG A 144 24.81 5.05 2.07
CA ARG A 144 24.15 6.31 2.43
C ARG A 144 22.84 6.03 3.16
N GLU A 145 22.53 6.90 4.11
CA GLU A 145 21.26 6.90 4.84
C GLU A 145 20.13 7.56 4.05
N SER A 146 20.47 8.40 3.06
CA SER A 146 19.48 9.04 2.20
C SER A 146 20.05 9.49 0.87
N ILE A 147 19.22 9.47 -0.17
CA ILE A 147 19.44 10.23 -1.40
C ILE A 147 18.62 11.51 -1.31
N ARG A 148 19.23 12.65 -1.63
CA ARG A 148 18.52 13.92 -1.78
C ARG A 148 18.30 14.19 -3.26
N GLY A 149 17.05 14.42 -3.64
CA GLY A 149 16.65 14.90 -4.95
C GLY A 149 16.57 16.43 -5.01
N PRO A 150 16.07 16.98 -6.13
CA PRO A 150 15.81 18.41 -6.26
C PRO A 150 14.89 18.89 -5.13
N GLN A 151 15.22 20.00 -4.48
CA GLN A 151 14.30 20.69 -3.60
C GLN A 151 13.28 21.41 -4.48
N ASN A 152 12.04 20.91 -4.56
CA ASN A 152 11.01 21.52 -5.41
C ASN A 152 10.45 22.79 -4.77
N LEU A 153 10.75 23.93 -5.39
CA LEU A 153 9.90 25.01 -5.95
C LEU A 153 8.47 25.30 -5.42
N GLN A 154 7.84 24.48 -4.58
CA GLN A 154 6.46 24.69 -4.14
C GLN A 154 6.30 25.76 -3.04
N GLN A 155 7.40 26.27 -2.46
CA GLN A 155 7.36 27.39 -1.52
C GLN A 155 6.76 28.68 -2.12
N THR A 156 6.67 28.80 -3.45
CA THR A 156 6.18 30.02 -4.12
C THR A 156 4.72 29.94 -4.60
N LEU A 157 4.01 28.82 -4.40
CA LEU A 157 2.66 28.59 -4.95
C LEU A 157 1.57 28.35 -3.88
N ALA A 158 1.85 28.66 -2.61
CA ALA A 158 0.82 28.80 -1.58
C ALA A 158 -0.06 30.05 -1.79
N GLN A 159 -0.61 30.22 -3.00
CA GLN A 159 -1.84 30.96 -3.21
C GLN A 159 -2.97 29.97 -3.00
N GLU A 160 -3.64 30.09 -1.86
CA GLU A 160 -4.96 29.53 -1.60
C GLU A 160 -5.86 29.73 -2.84
N PRO A 161 -6.41 28.66 -3.44
CA PRO A 161 -7.59 28.84 -4.27
C PRO A 161 -8.77 29.19 -3.36
N ALA A 162 -9.58 30.13 -3.83
CA ALA A 162 -10.70 30.73 -3.14
C ALA A 162 -11.66 29.70 -2.52
N THR A 163 -12.10 30.03 -1.32
CA THR A 163 -13.18 29.45 -0.53
C THR A 163 -14.38 29.04 -1.39
N ASP A 164 -14.73 27.75 -1.36
CA ASP A 164 -16.12 27.32 -1.46
C ASP A 164 -16.54 26.81 -0.07
N GLU A 165 -17.54 27.48 0.50
CA GLU A 165 -18.07 27.20 1.82
C GLU A 165 -18.82 25.86 1.83
N GLY A 166 -18.22 24.86 2.48
CA GLY A 166 -18.83 23.56 2.74
C GLY A 166 -18.45 23.06 4.12
N THR A 167 -19.22 23.46 5.13
CA THR A 167 -19.35 22.87 6.48
C THR A 167 -18.08 22.26 7.08
N ALA A 168 -17.34 23.08 7.83
CA ALA A 168 -16.26 22.63 8.69
C ALA A 168 -16.82 21.78 9.86
N VAL A 169 -16.75 20.46 9.71
CA VAL A 169 -16.77 19.50 10.83
C VAL A 169 -15.54 19.80 11.70
N PRO A 170 -15.63 19.83 13.05
CA PRO A 170 -14.50 20.21 13.88
C PRO A 170 -13.33 19.25 13.66
N VAL A 171 -12.30 19.75 12.99
CA VAL A 171 -11.02 19.08 12.82
C VAL A 171 -10.47 18.87 14.23
N VAL A 172 -10.46 17.62 14.68
CA VAL A 172 -9.67 17.21 15.83
C VAL A 172 -8.25 17.63 15.49
N SER A 173 -7.77 18.67 16.17
CA SER A 173 -6.39 19.13 16.09
C SER A 173 -5.52 17.99 16.57
N THR A 174 -5.11 17.14 15.64
CA THR A 174 -4.12 16.13 15.92
C THR A 174 -2.80 16.85 16.05
N GLN A 175 -2.05 16.51 17.09
CA GLN A 175 -0.67 16.97 17.30
C GLN A 175 0.29 16.46 16.19
N ALA A 176 -0.24 15.84 15.14
CA ALA A 176 0.48 15.27 14.02
C ALA A 176 1.07 16.38 13.16
N THR A 177 2.40 16.48 13.18
CA THR A 177 3.17 17.45 12.40
C THR A 177 3.61 16.89 11.05
N LEU A 178 3.51 15.56 10.87
CA LEU A 178 3.89 14.85 9.64
C LEU A 178 2.91 13.73 9.33
N TRP A 179 2.49 13.64 8.07
CA TRP A 179 1.57 12.62 7.59
C TRP A 179 2.30 11.55 6.78
N LEU A 180 2.01 10.28 7.04
CA LEU A 180 2.48 9.16 6.21
C LEU A 180 1.41 8.85 5.16
N VAL A 181 1.75 9.02 3.89
CA VAL A 181 0.83 8.74 2.77
C VAL A 181 1.31 7.51 2.04
N GLY A 182 0.46 6.49 1.90
CA GLY A 182 0.78 5.32 1.09
C GLY A 182 0.70 5.62 -0.40
N ALA A 183 1.77 5.37 -1.15
CA ALA A 183 1.75 5.44 -2.61
C ALA A 183 0.83 4.38 -3.23
N SER A 184 0.65 3.26 -2.53
CA SER A 184 -0.27 2.17 -2.89
C SER A 184 -0.79 1.49 -1.62
N GLY A 185 -1.87 0.71 -1.73
CA GLY A 185 -2.36 -0.10 -0.61
C GLY A 185 -1.32 -1.13 -0.12
N GLY A 186 -1.33 -1.42 1.18
CA GLY A 186 -0.54 -2.50 1.78
C GLY A 186 0.97 -2.26 1.90
N VAL A 187 1.43 -1.00 1.84
CA VAL A 187 2.86 -0.66 1.95
C VAL A 187 3.39 -0.59 3.40
N GLY A 188 2.52 -0.79 4.39
CA GLY A 188 2.88 -0.74 5.81
C GLY A 188 2.92 0.67 6.41
N THR A 189 2.10 1.60 5.91
CA THR A 189 1.97 2.96 6.50
C THR A 189 1.54 2.90 7.95
N SER A 190 0.51 2.09 8.25
CA SER A 190 0.00 1.89 9.59
C SER A 190 1.05 1.27 10.53
N THR A 191 1.83 0.32 10.02
CA THR A 191 2.95 -0.29 10.76
C THR A 191 4.04 0.75 11.07
N LEU A 192 4.41 1.59 10.11
CA LEU A 192 5.40 2.65 10.32
C LEU A 192 4.89 3.75 11.26
N ALA A 193 3.62 4.14 11.13
CA ALA A 193 2.98 5.11 12.02
C ALA A 193 2.97 4.60 13.46
N GLY A 194 2.59 3.33 13.68
CA GLY A 194 2.58 2.71 15.01
C GLY A 194 3.97 2.55 15.64
N LEU A 195 5.04 2.64 14.86
CA LEU A 195 6.43 2.64 15.34
C LEU A 195 6.97 4.05 15.62
N CYS A 196 6.28 5.09 15.17
CA CYS A 196 6.63 6.49 15.41
C CYS A 196 5.85 7.05 16.61
N SER A 197 6.27 8.22 17.09
CA SER A 197 5.49 8.99 18.09
C SER A 197 4.18 9.55 17.51
N GLU A 198 3.29 10.01 18.39
CA GLU A 198 1.98 10.61 18.07
C GLU A 198 2.04 11.84 17.14
N THR A 199 3.25 12.39 16.92
CA THR A 199 3.51 13.46 15.96
C THR A 199 3.44 13.01 14.50
N VAL A 200 3.33 11.71 14.24
CA VAL A 200 3.27 11.11 12.91
C VAL A 200 1.93 10.40 12.75
N ALA A 201 1.11 10.81 11.79
CA ALA A 201 -0.21 10.22 11.52
C ALA A 201 -0.22 9.40 10.22
N ASP A 202 -1.04 8.35 10.17
CA ASP A 202 -1.31 7.59 8.94
C ASP A 202 -2.48 8.22 8.16
N ALA A 203 -2.21 8.61 6.91
CA ALA A 203 -3.21 9.16 6.00
C ALA A 203 -4.34 8.18 5.65
N GLY A 204 -4.13 6.87 5.84
CA GLY A 204 -5.16 5.85 5.65
C GLY A 204 -6.15 5.73 6.81
N VAL A 205 -5.81 6.27 7.98
CA VAL A 205 -6.66 6.26 9.19
C VAL A 205 -7.35 7.60 9.36
N GLN A 206 -6.65 8.69 9.06
CA GLN A 206 -7.18 10.04 9.12
C GLN A 206 -6.75 10.77 7.85
N GLU A 207 -7.65 11.53 7.23
CA GLU A 207 -7.28 12.28 6.03
C GLU A 207 -6.31 13.43 6.35
N PRO A 208 -5.24 13.61 5.55
CA PRO A 208 -4.33 14.72 5.73
C PRO A 208 -5.04 16.04 5.42
N GLY A 209 -4.86 17.02 6.31
CA GLY A 209 -5.37 18.37 6.06
C GLY A 209 -4.71 19.04 4.86
N TRP A 210 -5.36 20.08 4.34
CA TRP A 210 -4.81 20.94 3.29
C TRP A 210 -3.43 21.50 3.68
N ALA A 211 -2.50 21.52 2.72
CA ALA A 211 -1.13 22.00 2.85
C ALA A 211 -0.31 21.35 3.98
N CYS A 212 -0.74 20.19 4.49
CA CYS A 212 0.03 19.45 5.48
C CYS A 212 1.32 18.88 4.88
N ARG A 213 2.34 18.69 5.72
CA ARG A 213 3.58 18.03 5.29
C ARG A 213 3.38 16.51 5.31
N ALA A 214 3.71 15.87 4.21
CA ALA A 214 3.54 14.44 4.02
C ALA A 214 4.84 13.74 3.60
N LEU A 215 5.05 12.55 4.12
CA LEU A 215 6.08 11.61 3.72
C LEU A 215 5.40 10.48 2.95
N LEU A 216 5.81 10.28 1.70
CA LEU A 216 5.25 9.22 0.88
C LEU A 216 5.91 7.89 1.25
N VAL A 217 5.13 6.83 1.43
CA VAL A 217 5.59 5.47 1.70
C VAL A 217 5.26 4.59 0.51
N CYS A 218 6.24 3.90 -0.06
CA CYS A 218 6.03 2.94 -1.13
C CYS A 218 6.76 1.64 -0.84
N SER A 219 6.33 0.54 -1.47
CA SER A 219 7.07 -0.71 -1.43
C SER A 219 7.98 -0.86 -2.66
N THR A 220 8.92 -1.81 -2.61
CA THR A 220 9.76 -2.17 -3.77
C THR A 220 8.99 -2.89 -4.90
N SER A 221 7.65 -2.93 -4.85
CA SER A 221 6.82 -3.47 -5.93
C SER A 221 6.75 -2.49 -7.11
N ALA A 222 6.62 -3.01 -8.34
CA ALA A 222 6.56 -2.16 -9.53
C ALA A 222 5.38 -1.17 -9.49
N ALA A 223 4.20 -1.64 -9.05
CA ALA A 223 3.01 -0.81 -8.93
C ALA A 223 3.19 0.33 -7.92
N SER A 224 3.81 0.04 -6.77
CA SER A 224 4.03 1.05 -5.73
C SER A 224 5.09 2.08 -6.13
N LEU A 225 6.16 1.65 -6.79
CA LEU A 225 7.20 2.55 -7.31
C LEU A 225 6.65 3.46 -8.43
N ASP A 226 5.82 2.94 -9.33
CA ASP A 226 5.19 3.75 -10.37
C ASP A 226 4.20 4.76 -9.77
N ALA A 227 3.40 4.32 -8.78
CA ALA A 227 2.54 5.22 -8.04
C ALA A 227 3.34 6.32 -7.31
N ALA A 228 4.50 6.01 -6.74
CA ALA A 228 5.37 7.00 -6.14
C ALA A 228 5.91 8.00 -7.16
N ALA A 229 6.30 7.54 -8.35
CA ALA A 229 6.70 8.43 -9.44
C ALA A 229 5.55 9.35 -9.91
N ARG A 230 4.31 8.84 -9.96
CA ARG A 230 3.12 9.65 -10.27
C ARG A 230 2.87 10.73 -9.23
N HIS A 231 3.00 10.42 -7.93
CA HIS A 231 2.89 11.42 -6.85
C HIS A 231 3.98 12.48 -6.93
N ALA A 232 5.24 12.09 -7.18
CA ALA A 232 6.33 13.05 -7.35
C ALA A 232 6.06 14.02 -8.51
N ARG A 233 5.53 13.54 -9.64
CA ARG A 233 5.12 14.38 -10.77
C ARG A 233 3.93 15.28 -10.42
N ALA A 234 2.93 14.75 -9.70
CA ALA A 234 1.77 15.52 -9.26
C ALA A 234 2.17 16.68 -8.33
N SER A 235 3.09 16.45 -7.40
CA SER A 235 3.70 17.48 -6.55
C SER A 235 4.43 18.53 -7.39
N ALA A 236 5.25 18.13 -8.37
CA ALA A 236 5.93 19.09 -9.23
C ALA A 236 4.95 19.99 -10.03
N THR A 237 3.75 19.48 -10.33
CA THR A 237 2.67 20.23 -10.99
C THR A 237 1.72 20.96 -10.03
N GLY A 238 1.94 20.90 -8.72
CA GLY A 238 1.05 21.53 -7.72
C GLY A 238 -0.33 20.90 -7.57
N ARG A 239 -0.52 19.63 -7.99
CA ARG A 239 -1.82 18.92 -7.96
C ARG A 239 -2.08 18.13 -6.68
N LEU A 240 -1.16 18.14 -5.71
CA LEU A 240 -1.35 17.46 -4.44
C LEU A 240 -1.83 18.46 -3.39
N ALA A 241 -2.78 18.03 -2.56
CA ALA A 241 -3.31 18.81 -1.44
C ALA A 241 -2.31 18.95 -0.28
N TYR A 242 -1.17 18.27 -0.33
CA TYR A 242 -0.14 18.24 0.72
C TYR A 242 1.26 18.43 0.14
N GLU A 243 2.19 18.89 0.98
CA GLU A 243 3.59 19.09 0.63
C GLU A 243 4.40 17.80 0.83
N LEU A 244 5.05 17.31 -0.23
CA LEU A 244 5.89 16.11 -0.13
C LEU A 244 7.27 16.43 0.48
N ALA A 245 7.43 16.10 1.76
CA ALA A 245 8.70 16.25 2.49
C ALA A 245 9.74 15.17 2.10
N GLY A 246 9.29 14.01 1.64
CA GLY A 246 10.20 12.92 1.25
C GLY A 246 9.51 11.60 0.90
N LEU A 247 10.33 10.56 0.73
CA LEU A 247 9.96 9.20 0.35
C LEU A 247 10.57 8.16 1.30
N VAL A 248 9.78 7.16 1.69
CA VAL A 248 10.19 5.93 2.37
C VAL A 248 9.93 4.76 1.44
N ILE A 249 10.98 4.00 1.13
CA ILE A 249 10.87 2.77 0.33
C ILE A 249 11.00 1.57 1.27
N VAL A 250 9.91 0.83 1.42
CA VAL A 250 9.84 -0.39 2.23
C VAL A 250 10.14 -1.60 1.34
N HIS A 251 11.11 -2.41 1.75
CA HIS A 251 11.43 -3.64 1.05
C HIS A 251 10.33 -4.69 1.32
N ASP A 252 9.57 -5.04 0.28
CA ASP A 252 8.54 -6.09 0.35
C ASP A 252 9.15 -7.51 0.42
N ARG A 253 10.39 -7.64 -0.05
CA ARG A 253 11.10 -8.91 -0.17
C ARG A 253 12.52 -8.78 0.36
N PRO A 254 13.14 -9.89 0.79
CA PRO A 254 14.55 -9.89 1.16
C PRO A 254 15.42 -9.36 0.01
N LYS A 255 16.54 -8.71 0.38
CA LYS A 255 17.47 -8.04 -0.55
C LYS A 255 17.91 -8.91 -1.73
N ASN A 256 18.11 -10.21 -1.50
CA ASN A 256 18.54 -11.17 -2.51
C ASN A 256 17.47 -11.53 -3.56
N ARG A 257 16.18 -11.20 -3.31
CA ARG A 257 15.07 -11.48 -4.23
C ARG A 257 14.62 -10.28 -5.06
N ILE A 258 15.26 -9.11 -4.91
CA ILE A 258 14.93 -7.91 -5.68
C ILE A 258 15.80 -7.84 -6.93
N THR A 259 15.16 -7.70 -8.10
CA THR A 259 15.88 -7.66 -9.37
C THR A 259 16.61 -6.33 -9.58
N ARG A 260 17.72 -6.36 -10.35
CA ARG A 260 18.48 -5.13 -10.68
C ARG A 260 17.62 -4.05 -11.36
N PRO A 261 16.72 -4.37 -12.31
CA PRO A 261 15.83 -3.37 -12.89
C PRO A 261 14.95 -2.66 -11.85
N THR A 262 14.37 -3.41 -10.91
CA THR A 262 13.56 -2.84 -9.82
C THR A 262 14.39 -1.91 -8.94
N LEU A 263 15.63 -2.30 -8.59
CA LEU A 263 16.52 -1.44 -7.82
C LEU A 263 16.91 -0.17 -8.58
N SER A 264 17.19 -0.29 -9.88
CA SER A 264 17.51 0.87 -10.72
C SER A 264 16.33 1.83 -10.81
N PHE A 265 15.12 1.30 -10.98
CA PHE A 265 13.90 2.10 -10.99
C PHE A 265 13.66 2.79 -9.64
N ALA A 266 13.78 2.04 -8.53
CA ALA A 266 13.65 2.61 -7.19
C ALA A 266 14.65 3.74 -6.92
N ARG A 267 15.91 3.60 -7.39
CA ARG A 267 16.92 4.67 -7.31
C ARG A 267 16.53 5.89 -8.15
N SER A 268 15.94 5.70 -9.33
CA SER A 268 15.44 6.79 -10.16
C SER A 268 14.33 7.55 -9.45
N VAL A 269 13.34 6.82 -8.91
CA VAL A 269 12.23 7.40 -8.13
C VAL A 269 12.73 8.11 -6.89
N ALA A 270 13.66 7.53 -6.13
CA ALA A 270 14.24 8.14 -4.93
C ALA A 270 14.88 9.52 -5.20
N ARG A 271 15.43 9.73 -6.41
CA ARG A 271 16.01 11.02 -6.81
C ARG A 271 14.97 12.10 -7.13
N MET A 272 13.69 11.74 -7.26
CA MET A 272 12.61 12.70 -7.52
C MET A 272 12.14 13.41 -6.25
N PHE A 273 12.53 12.94 -5.07
CA PHE A 273 12.08 13.46 -3.78
C PHE A 273 13.18 14.21 -3.04
N PRO A 274 12.86 15.24 -2.22
CA PRO A 274 13.86 15.99 -1.46
C PRO A 274 14.72 15.12 -0.53
N VAL A 275 14.08 14.12 0.08
CA VAL A 275 14.73 13.12 0.94
C VAL A 275 14.11 11.76 0.62
N ALA A 276 14.94 10.77 0.34
CA ALA A 276 14.52 9.37 0.23
C ALA A 276 15.27 8.50 1.24
N MET A 277 14.54 7.63 1.93
CA MET A 277 15.05 6.66 2.91
C MET A 277 14.48 5.26 2.64
N THR A 278 15.14 4.23 3.16
CA THR A 278 14.78 2.83 2.89
C THR A 278 14.62 2.03 4.17
N VAL A 279 13.56 1.25 4.24
CA VAL A 279 13.26 0.32 5.33
C VAL A 279 13.56 -1.10 4.84
N PRO A 280 14.48 -1.84 5.48
CA PRO A 280 14.80 -3.21 5.08
C PRO A 280 13.60 -4.14 5.26
N TYR A 281 13.68 -5.33 4.67
CA TYR A 281 12.64 -6.34 4.81
C TYR A 281 12.71 -6.95 6.21
N GLU A 282 11.65 -6.76 7.00
CA GLU A 282 11.50 -7.34 8.33
C GLU A 282 10.51 -8.51 8.28
N PRO A 283 10.98 -9.78 8.38
CA PRO A 283 10.10 -10.95 8.34
C PRO A 283 9.03 -10.94 9.43
N ALA A 284 9.40 -10.48 10.63
CA ALA A 284 8.54 -10.44 11.81
C ALA A 284 7.26 -9.62 11.62
N TRP A 285 7.27 -8.63 10.70
CA TRP A 285 6.09 -7.81 10.40
C TRP A 285 5.01 -8.56 9.61
N ARG A 286 5.32 -9.74 9.06
CA ARG A 286 4.37 -10.59 8.33
C ARG A 286 3.79 -11.70 9.19
N GLU A 287 4.34 -11.92 10.38
CA GLU A 287 3.87 -12.94 11.30
C GLU A 287 2.65 -12.46 12.07
N VAL A 288 1.63 -13.32 12.14
CA VAL A 288 0.38 -13.00 12.84
C VAL A 288 0.62 -13.05 14.34
N GLY A 289 0.16 -12.02 15.06
CA GLY A 289 0.26 -11.93 16.52
C GLY A 289 1.56 -11.31 17.04
N THR A 290 2.49 -10.93 16.16
CA THR A 290 3.73 -10.24 16.54
C THR A 290 3.53 -8.73 16.51
N THR A 291 3.86 -8.04 17.61
CA THR A 291 3.89 -6.58 17.63
C THR A 291 5.13 -6.07 16.90
N PRO A 292 4.98 -5.18 15.90
CA PRO A 292 6.12 -4.67 15.15
C PRO A 292 7.08 -3.95 16.11
N THR A 293 8.34 -4.37 16.11
CA THR A 293 9.40 -3.81 16.96
C THR A 293 10.57 -3.41 16.06
N PRO A 294 11.28 -2.30 16.33
CA PRO A 294 12.38 -1.86 15.49
C PRO A 294 13.67 -2.63 15.77
N SER A 295 13.83 -3.78 15.10
CA SER A 295 14.98 -4.68 15.18
C SER A 295 16.24 -4.07 14.55
N SER A 296 16.19 -3.75 13.26
CA SER A 296 17.38 -3.34 12.51
C SER A 296 17.87 -1.93 12.82
N THR A 297 19.19 -1.75 12.84
CA THR A 297 19.83 -0.43 13.03
C THR A 297 19.36 0.57 11.97
N ARG A 298 19.21 0.12 10.71
CA ARG A 298 18.70 0.96 9.62
C ARG A 298 17.27 1.42 9.86
N LEU A 299 16.38 0.54 10.30
CA LEU A 299 15.01 0.92 10.67
C LEU A 299 14.99 1.94 11.82
N ARG A 300 15.78 1.72 12.88
CA ARG A 300 15.92 2.69 13.99
C ARG A 300 16.43 4.06 13.51
N THR A 301 17.34 4.09 12.54
CA THR A 301 17.83 5.34 11.93
C THR A 301 16.76 6.02 11.08
N VAL A 302 15.98 5.24 10.31
CA VAL A 302 14.84 5.75 9.54
C VAL A 302 13.79 6.38 10.46
N LEU A 303 13.37 5.68 11.52
CA LEU A 303 12.38 6.19 12.47
C LEU A 303 12.84 7.50 13.13
N ARG A 304 14.08 7.55 13.63
CA ARG A 304 14.68 8.79 14.17
C ARG A 304 14.69 9.92 13.15
N ARG A 305 14.89 9.61 11.87
CA ARG A 305 14.88 10.61 10.80
C ARG A 305 13.48 11.09 10.46
N ILE A 306 12.48 10.21 10.47
CA ILE A 306 11.07 10.57 10.31
C ILE A 306 10.66 11.51 11.45
N GLU A 307 10.97 11.16 12.70
CA GLU A 307 10.70 12.01 13.86
C GLU A 307 11.43 13.35 13.76
N LYS A 308 12.68 13.36 13.29
CA LYS A 308 13.41 14.61 13.03
C LYS A 308 12.69 15.47 12.00
N ILE A 309 12.21 14.89 10.90
CA ILE A 309 11.47 15.65 9.87
C ILE A 309 10.17 16.21 10.43
N ALA A 310 9.48 15.44 11.28
CA ALA A 310 8.28 15.89 11.99
C ALA A 310 8.57 17.09 12.91
N ARG A 311 9.67 17.05 13.68
CA ARG A 311 10.05 18.13 14.62
C ARG A 311 10.69 19.35 13.96
N THR A 312 11.38 19.19 12.84
CA THR A 312 12.11 20.29 12.15
C THR A 312 11.18 21.08 11.21
N GLY A 313 9.86 20.98 11.37
CA GLY A 313 8.88 21.77 10.61
C GLY A 313 8.77 23.21 11.11
N HIS A 314 9.88 23.97 11.04
CA HIS A 314 9.95 25.43 11.16
C HIS A 314 10.98 25.98 10.17
#